data_AF-A0A2R7NKY4-F1
#
_entry.id   AF-A0A2R7NKY4-F1
#
_cell.length_a   1.000
_cell.length_b   1.000
_cell.length_c   1.000
_cell.angle_alpha   90.00
_cell.angle_beta   90.00
_cell.angle_gamma   90.00
#
_symmetry.space_group_name_H-M   'P 1'
#
loop_
_entity.id
_entity.type
_entity.pdbx_description
1 polymer ?
#
loop_
_entity_poly.entity_id
_entity_poly.type
_entity_poly.pdbx_seq_one_letter_code
_entity_poly.pdbx_strand_id
1 'polypeptide(L)'
;MSKKYSEYYPNQIALENKFEKHLKNTKRFVEFCRGKAVPYYQDEGNWGTKLDLGDVSEKEGVKRAYLLQEFYIWKEWKEKGRNIFHFSENITDLLKQTDVLDIDISLIKLPYSDFYIDLSSAKIPFEEDGSEIIEGAFIRDEYHDGEDYERAINI
;
A
#
# COMPACT_ATOMS: atom_id res chain seq x y z
N MET A 1 1.20 23.49 -12.26
CA MET A 1 0.65 23.68 -10.90
C MET A 1 1.35 22.70 -9.99
N SER A 2 1.94 23.12 -8.87
CA SER A 2 2.53 22.16 -7.92
C SER A 2 1.39 21.44 -7.19
N LYS A 3 1.27 20.12 -7.38
CA LYS A 3 0.31 19.32 -6.61
C LYS A 3 0.61 19.42 -5.13
N LYS A 4 -0.42 19.44 -4.30
CA LYS A 4 -0.23 19.40 -2.85
C LYS A 4 0.08 17.97 -2.45
N TYR A 5 0.99 17.80 -1.51
CA TYR A 5 1.37 16.52 -0.88
C TYR A 5 0.18 15.56 -0.58
N SER A 6 -0.98 16.14 -0.25
CA SER A 6 -2.24 15.44 0.00
C SER A 6 -2.79 14.61 -1.16
N GLU A 7 -2.39 14.91 -2.39
CA GLU A 7 -2.89 14.28 -3.62
C GLU A 7 -2.10 13.03 -4.01
N TYR A 8 -0.93 12.78 -3.41
CA TYR A 8 -0.16 11.58 -3.70
C TYR A 8 -0.65 10.39 -2.87
N TYR A 9 -0.62 9.21 -3.48
CA TYR A 9 -0.71 7.95 -2.75
C TYR A 9 0.42 7.87 -1.69
N PRO A 10 0.15 7.34 -0.48
CA PRO A 10 -1.13 6.80 0.01
C PRO A 10 -2.05 7.84 0.68
N ASN A 11 -1.72 9.14 0.67
CA ASN A 11 -2.57 10.15 1.33
C ASN A 11 -3.92 10.34 0.67
N GLN A 12 -3.99 10.21 -0.65
CA GLN A 12 -5.26 10.34 -1.37
C GLN A 12 -6.27 9.32 -0.84
N ILE A 13 -5.90 8.04 -0.79
CA ILE A 13 -6.73 6.96 -0.25
C ILE A 13 -7.08 7.21 1.21
N ALA A 14 -6.12 7.70 2.00
CA ALA A 14 -6.35 8.00 3.40
C ALA A 14 -7.36 9.13 3.64
N LEU A 15 -7.38 10.14 2.75
CA LEU A 15 -8.35 11.23 2.79
C LEU A 15 -9.75 10.73 2.42
N GLU A 16 -9.87 9.98 1.33
CA GLU A 16 -11.13 9.40 0.85
C GLU A 16 -11.76 8.49 1.92
N ASN A 17 -10.94 7.70 2.61
CA ASN A 17 -11.38 6.74 3.62
C ASN A 17 -11.27 7.25 5.06
N LYS A 18 -10.87 8.51 5.27
CA LYS A 18 -10.79 9.16 6.59
C LYS A 18 -9.95 8.39 7.60
N PHE A 19 -8.82 7.81 7.16
CA PHE A 19 -7.94 6.96 7.98
C PHE A 19 -7.47 7.62 9.28
N GLU A 20 -7.33 8.95 9.31
CA GLU A 20 -7.02 9.70 10.53
C GLU A 20 -7.99 9.41 11.70
N LYS A 21 -9.27 9.17 11.40
CA LYS A 21 -10.27 8.85 12.43
C LYS A 21 -10.03 7.47 13.04
N HIS A 22 -9.50 6.54 12.25
CA HIS A 22 -9.26 5.16 12.65
C HIS A 22 -7.99 5.01 13.51
N LEU A 23 -7.07 5.98 13.50
CA LEU A 23 -5.94 6.01 14.44
C LEU A 23 -6.38 6.09 15.90
N LYS A 24 -7.52 6.75 16.19
CA LYS A 24 -8.04 6.87 17.56
C LYS A 24 -8.50 5.54 18.15
N ASN A 25 -8.87 4.59 17.29
CA ASN A 25 -9.28 3.24 17.70
C ASN A 25 -8.99 2.25 16.58
N THR A 26 -7.70 1.93 16.41
CA THR A 26 -7.23 1.01 15.37
C THR A 26 -7.84 -0.36 15.52
N LYS A 27 -7.99 -0.86 16.76
CA LYS A 27 -8.61 -2.16 17.04
C LYS A 27 -10.00 -2.26 16.43
N ARG A 28 -10.86 -1.24 16.62
CA ARG A 28 -12.21 -1.23 16.04
C ARG A 28 -12.20 -1.24 14.51
N PHE A 29 -11.23 -0.58 13.89
CA PHE A 29 -11.10 -0.59 12.43
C PHE A 29 -10.62 -1.95 11.91
N VAL A 30 -9.65 -2.58 12.59
CA VAL A 30 -9.21 -3.95 12.30
C VAL A 30 -10.39 -4.93 12.42
N GLU A 31 -11.18 -4.84 13.49
CA GLU A 31 -12.38 -5.68 13.68
C GLU A 31 -13.45 -5.44 12.60
N PHE A 32 -13.63 -4.19 12.16
CA PHE A 32 -14.52 -3.89 11.03
C PHE A 32 -14.05 -4.56 9.74
N CYS A 33 -12.73 -4.54 9.50
CA CYS A 33 -12.14 -5.02 8.25
C CYS A 33 -11.97 -6.55 8.19
N ARG A 34 -11.52 -7.17 9.28
CA ARG A 34 -11.17 -8.59 9.34
C ARG A 34 -12.11 -9.43 10.21
N GLY A 35 -13.04 -8.80 10.91
CA GLY A 35 -13.95 -9.49 11.84
C GLY A 35 -13.42 -9.51 13.27
N LYS A 36 -14.28 -9.92 14.20
CA LYS A 36 -13.94 -10.02 15.61
C LYS A 36 -13.31 -11.36 15.93
N ALA A 37 -12.36 -11.36 16.85
CA ALA A 37 -11.86 -12.58 17.44
C ALA A 37 -12.99 -13.29 18.20
N VAL A 38 -13.33 -14.50 17.79
CA VAL A 38 -14.29 -15.39 18.46
C VAL A 38 -13.65 -16.73 18.78
N PRO A 39 -13.97 -17.35 19.92
CA PRO A 39 -13.53 -18.71 20.22
C PRO A 39 -14.07 -19.69 19.18
N TYR A 40 -13.26 -20.66 18.76
CA TYR A 40 -13.73 -21.80 17.99
C TYR A 40 -13.10 -23.09 18.51
N TYR A 41 -13.89 -24.16 18.45
CA TYR A 41 -13.43 -25.49 18.84
C TYR A 41 -12.65 -26.12 17.67
N GLN A 42 -11.44 -26.59 17.93
CA GLN A 42 -10.61 -27.32 16.96
C GLN A 42 -10.88 -28.83 17.08
N ASP A 43 -10.41 -29.44 18.16
CA ASP A 43 -10.55 -30.86 18.49
C ASP A 43 -10.20 -31.13 19.97
N GLU A 44 -10.60 -32.29 20.51
CA GLU A 44 -10.22 -32.84 21.83
C GLU A 44 -10.01 -31.85 23.01
N GLY A 45 -10.83 -30.81 23.13
CA GLY A 45 -10.70 -29.79 24.19
C GLY A 45 -9.72 -28.64 23.88
N ASN A 46 -9.13 -28.62 22.70
CA ASN A 46 -8.38 -27.51 22.13
C ASN A 46 -9.34 -26.44 21.59
N TRP A 47 -9.18 -25.24 22.13
CA TRP A 47 -9.88 -24.05 21.69
C TRP A 47 -8.91 -23.11 20.97
N GLY A 48 -9.29 -22.69 19.77
CA GLY A 48 -8.60 -21.67 19.00
C GLY A 48 -9.37 -20.35 19.00
N THR A 49 -8.76 -19.34 18.39
CA THR A 49 -9.44 -18.08 18.06
C THR A 49 -9.50 -17.97 16.55
N LYS A 50 -10.70 -17.67 16.01
CA LYS A 50 -10.87 -17.32 14.60
C LYS A 50 -11.40 -15.90 14.49
N LEU A 51 -11.27 -15.33 13.29
CA LEU A 51 -11.88 -14.04 12.98
C LEU A 51 -13.25 -14.29 12.35
N ASP A 52 -14.27 -13.60 12.85
CA ASP A 52 -15.64 -13.69 12.38
C ASP A 52 -16.11 -12.33 11.83
N LEU A 53 -16.31 -12.30 10.52
CA LEU A 53 -16.82 -11.15 9.77
C LEU A 53 -18.37 -11.08 9.78
N GLY A 54 -19.06 -12.10 10.30
CA GLY A 54 -20.51 -12.24 10.22
C GLY A 54 -21.00 -12.44 8.79
N ASP A 55 -22.22 -12.00 8.49
CA ASP A 55 -22.89 -12.15 7.19
C ASP A 55 -22.40 -11.15 6.11
N VAL A 56 -21.08 -10.93 6.04
CA VAL A 56 -20.47 -10.07 5.03
C VAL A 56 -20.22 -10.87 3.76
N SER A 57 -20.74 -10.40 2.63
CA SER A 57 -20.45 -11.04 1.33
C SER A 57 -18.96 -11.04 1.03
N GLU A 58 -18.45 -12.07 0.35
CA GLU A 58 -17.07 -12.18 -0.13
C GLU A 58 -16.54 -10.88 -0.76
N LYS A 59 -17.27 -10.31 -1.72
CA LYS A 59 -16.90 -9.06 -2.41
C LYS A 59 -16.65 -7.90 -1.45
N GLU A 60 -17.43 -7.81 -0.38
CA GLU A 60 -17.28 -6.80 0.65
C GLU A 60 -16.12 -7.15 1.61
N GLY A 61 -15.90 -8.43 1.88
CA GLY A 61 -14.72 -8.93 2.59
C GLY A 61 -13.41 -8.52 1.91
N VAL A 62 -13.30 -8.73 0.59
CA VAL A 62 -12.13 -8.32 -0.20
C VAL A 62 -11.88 -6.82 -0.12
N LYS A 63 -12.94 -6.00 -0.29
CA LYS A 63 -12.82 -4.53 -0.16
C LYS A 63 -12.31 -4.11 1.22
N ARG A 64 -12.81 -4.75 2.27
CA ARG A 64 -12.41 -4.45 3.64
C ARG A 64 -10.98 -4.87 3.96
N ALA A 65 -10.55 -6.01 3.43
CA ALA A 65 -9.17 -6.45 3.51
C ALA A 65 -8.23 -5.46 2.81
N TYR A 66 -8.60 -5.01 1.60
CA TYR A 66 -7.89 -3.95 0.88
C TYR A 66 -7.78 -2.67 1.71
N LEU A 67 -8.90 -2.17 2.26
CA LEU A 67 -8.89 -0.97 3.11
C LEU A 67 -7.96 -1.09 4.33
N LEU A 68 -7.88 -2.29 4.92
CA LEU A 68 -7.00 -2.52 6.06
C LEU A 68 -5.52 -2.48 5.66
N GLN A 69 -5.18 -3.09 4.52
CA GLN A 69 -3.83 -3.04 3.97
C GLN A 69 -3.42 -1.59 3.69
N GLU A 70 -4.26 -0.84 3.00
CA GLU A 70 -4.02 0.58 2.69
C GLU A 70 -3.89 1.44 3.95
N PHE A 71 -4.67 1.16 4.99
CA PHE A 71 -4.56 1.85 6.26
C PHE A 71 -3.20 1.63 6.92
N TYR A 72 -2.68 0.40 6.91
CA TYR A 72 -1.36 0.12 7.48
C TYR A 72 -0.23 0.73 6.64
N ILE A 73 -0.28 0.64 5.31
CA ILE A 73 0.68 1.29 4.42
C ILE A 73 0.70 2.80 4.68
N TRP A 74 -0.47 3.45 4.69
CA TRP A 74 -0.58 4.87 4.98
C TRP A 74 -0.08 5.24 6.38
N LYS A 75 -0.41 4.43 7.40
CA LYS A 75 0.01 4.68 8.78
C LYS A 75 1.53 4.63 8.90
N GLU A 76 2.15 3.58 8.36
CA GLU A 76 3.60 3.40 8.35
C GLU A 76 4.29 4.54 7.61
N TRP A 77 3.79 4.88 6.43
CA TRP A 77 4.24 6.03 5.65
C TRP A 77 4.20 7.36 6.42
N LYS A 78 3.09 7.59 7.14
CA LYS A 78 2.88 8.77 7.97
C LYS A 78 3.88 8.82 9.13
N GLU A 79 4.16 7.69 9.76
CA GLU A 79 5.10 7.58 10.89
C GLU A 79 6.56 7.76 10.44
N LYS A 80 6.92 7.29 9.24
CA LYS A 80 8.29 7.35 8.69
C LYS A 80 8.65 8.65 7.97
N GLY A 81 7.81 9.69 8.08
CA GLY A 81 8.16 11.04 7.65
C GLY A 81 7.71 11.45 6.25
N ARG A 82 7.01 10.57 5.51
CA ARG A 82 6.31 10.94 4.26
C ARG A 82 7.24 11.41 3.13
N ASN A 83 8.29 10.64 2.85
CA ASN A 83 9.41 10.99 1.98
C ASN A 83 9.08 11.06 0.47
N ILE A 84 8.69 12.23 -0.04
CA ILE A 84 8.46 12.42 -1.49
C ILE A 84 9.73 12.91 -2.18
N PHE A 85 10.14 12.22 -3.25
CA PHE A 85 11.26 12.58 -4.11
C PHE A 85 10.77 13.02 -5.47
N HIS A 86 11.45 13.99 -6.06
CA HIS A 86 11.21 14.46 -7.42
C HIS A 86 12.55 14.59 -8.13
N PHE A 87 12.62 14.10 -9.37
CA PHE A 87 13.81 14.24 -10.20
C PHE A 87 13.74 15.50 -11.04
N SER A 88 14.85 16.24 -11.09
CA SER A 88 15.01 17.33 -12.06
C SER A 88 14.90 16.81 -13.48
N GLU A 89 14.41 17.63 -14.41
CA GLU A 89 14.27 17.26 -15.84
C GLU A 89 15.55 16.64 -16.42
N ASN A 90 16.72 17.22 -16.14
CA ASN A 90 18.01 16.68 -16.61
C ASN A 90 18.28 15.24 -16.16
N ILE A 91 17.93 14.88 -14.92
CA ILE A 91 18.10 13.52 -14.40
C ILE A 91 17.11 12.58 -15.10
N THR A 92 15.86 13.02 -15.25
CA THR A 92 14.82 12.25 -15.95
C THR A 92 15.21 11.94 -17.39
N ASP A 93 15.81 12.89 -18.12
CA ASP A 93 16.26 12.67 -19.50
C ASP A 93 17.47 11.73 -19.60
N LEU A 94 18.35 11.73 -18.59
CA LEU A 94 19.42 10.74 -18.49
C LEU A 94 18.89 9.33 -18.20
N LEU A 95 17.88 9.21 -17.32
CA LEU A 95 17.26 7.92 -16.99
C LEU A 95 16.58 7.29 -18.20
N LYS A 96 15.98 8.08 -19.10
CA LYS A 96 15.41 7.58 -20.37
C LYS A 96 16.43 6.95 -21.31
N GLN A 97 17.72 7.28 -21.16
CA GLN A 97 18.81 6.74 -21.97
C GLN A 97 19.49 5.54 -21.31
N THR A 98 19.10 5.20 -20.08
CA THR A 98 19.72 4.11 -19.33
C THR A 98 19.05 2.80 -19.68
N ASP A 99 19.83 1.84 -20.16
CA ASP A 99 19.37 0.45 -20.28
C ASP A 99 19.38 -0.20 -18.90
N VAL A 100 18.20 -0.57 -18.42
CA VAL A 100 17.99 -1.13 -17.08
C VAL A 100 17.87 -2.66 -17.09
N LEU A 101 17.94 -3.31 -18.26
CA LEU A 101 17.71 -4.75 -18.40
C LEU A 101 18.79 -5.61 -17.72
N ASP A 102 19.99 -5.05 -17.52
CA ASP A 102 21.14 -5.76 -16.93
C ASP A 102 21.38 -5.44 -15.44
N ILE A 103 20.47 -4.72 -14.78
CA ILE A 103 20.62 -4.37 -13.35
C ILE A 103 20.16 -5.53 -12.47
N ASP A 104 21.07 -6.10 -11.70
CA ASP A 104 20.72 -6.99 -10.59
C ASP A 104 19.98 -6.20 -9.50
N ILE A 105 18.70 -6.52 -9.31
CA ILE A 105 17.81 -5.87 -8.33
C ILE A 105 18.38 -5.96 -6.91
N SER A 106 19.16 -7.00 -6.58
CA SER A 106 19.78 -7.15 -5.26
C SER A 106 20.79 -6.05 -4.93
N LEU A 107 21.27 -5.31 -5.95
CA LEU A 107 22.16 -4.17 -5.77
C LEU A 107 21.41 -2.88 -5.42
N ILE A 108 20.09 -2.84 -5.61
CA ILE A 108 19.27 -1.68 -5.30
C ILE A 108 19.14 -1.57 -3.78
N LYS A 109 19.76 -0.55 -3.21
CA LYS A 109 19.60 -0.19 -1.79
C LYS A 109 18.69 1.02 -1.69
N LEU A 110 17.52 0.82 -1.09
CA LEU A 110 16.56 1.88 -0.91
C LEU A 110 17.03 2.81 0.23
N PRO A 111 16.95 4.15 0.05
CA PRO A 111 17.33 5.10 1.10
C PRO A 111 16.30 5.14 2.25
N TYR A 112 15.07 4.69 1.99
CA TYR A 112 13.97 4.56 2.94
C TYR A 112 13.19 3.29 2.61
N SER A 113 12.57 2.68 3.63
CA SER A 113 11.70 1.51 3.45
C SER A 113 10.41 1.84 2.69
N ASP A 114 9.99 3.11 2.72
CA ASP A 114 8.79 3.58 2.04
C ASP A 114 9.10 4.98 1.50
N PHE A 115 8.79 5.23 0.23
CA PHE A 115 8.91 6.55 -0.40
C PHE A 115 8.06 6.68 -1.66
N TYR A 116 7.76 7.92 -2.04
CA TYR A 116 7.06 8.23 -3.28
C TYR A 116 8.02 8.94 -4.23
N ILE A 117 8.07 8.51 -5.48
CA ILE A 117 8.76 9.21 -6.55
C ILE A 117 7.71 9.91 -7.41
N ASP A 118 7.77 11.23 -7.49
CA ASP A 118 6.99 12.03 -8.45
C ASP A 118 7.63 11.92 -9.84
N LEU A 119 6.88 11.32 -10.78
CA LEU A 119 7.27 11.11 -12.18
C LEU A 119 6.47 11.98 -13.15
N SER A 120 5.67 12.93 -12.65
CA SER A 120 4.77 13.75 -13.47
C SER A 120 5.49 14.56 -14.56
N SER A 121 6.76 14.94 -14.34
CA SER A 121 7.60 15.63 -15.34
C SER A 121 8.07 14.70 -16.46
N ALA A 122 8.16 13.39 -16.21
CA ALA A 122 8.68 12.42 -17.17
C ALA A 122 7.68 12.14 -18.31
N LYS A 123 6.38 12.40 -18.09
CA LYS A 123 5.28 12.16 -19.04
C LYS A 123 5.26 10.73 -19.57
N ILE A 124 5.48 9.76 -18.68
CA ILE A 124 5.51 8.34 -19.02
C ILE A 124 4.06 7.89 -19.26
N PRO A 125 3.71 7.40 -20.46
CA PRO A 125 2.37 6.87 -20.70
C PRO A 125 2.13 5.62 -19.86
N PHE A 126 0.92 5.44 -19.34
CA PHE A 126 0.56 4.26 -18.57
C PHE A 126 0.54 2.99 -19.44
N GLU A 127 0.04 3.11 -20.67
CA GLU A 127 -0.02 2.05 -21.68
C GLU A 127 0.47 2.57 -23.03
N GLU A 128 0.90 1.67 -23.91
CA GLU A 128 1.27 2.01 -25.29
C GLU A 128 0.07 2.67 -25.99
N ASP A 129 0.28 3.86 -26.57
CA ASP A 129 -0.76 4.73 -27.18
C ASP A 129 -1.88 5.24 -26.24
N GLY A 130 -1.74 5.08 -24.91
CA GLY A 130 -2.68 5.61 -23.92
C GLY A 130 -2.58 7.13 -23.72
N SER A 131 -3.68 7.75 -23.28
CA SER A 131 -3.72 9.17 -22.89
C SER A 131 -3.41 9.41 -21.41
N GLU A 132 -3.41 8.36 -20.60
CA GLU A 132 -3.10 8.41 -19.18
C GLU A 132 -1.58 8.41 -18.95
N ILE A 133 -1.14 9.20 -17.98
CA ILE A 133 0.27 9.39 -17.66
C ILE A 133 0.53 8.90 -16.24
N ILE A 134 1.64 8.18 -16.05
CA ILE A 134 2.13 7.81 -14.73
C ILE A 134 2.61 9.06 -14.01
N GLU A 135 1.89 9.45 -12.97
CA GLU A 135 2.19 10.65 -12.19
C GLU A 135 3.27 10.40 -11.13
N GLY A 136 3.51 9.15 -10.77
CA GLY A 136 4.54 8.75 -9.84
C GLY A 136 4.41 7.29 -9.41
N ALA A 137 5.31 6.87 -8.55
CA ALA A 137 5.38 5.52 -8.04
C ALA A 137 5.60 5.54 -6.53
N PHE A 138 4.82 4.76 -5.80
CA PHE A 138 5.09 4.48 -4.39
C PHE A 138 5.94 3.21 -4.30
N ILE A 139 7.10 3.33 -3.66
CA ILE A 139 8.07 2.27 -3.49
C ILE A 139 8.06 1.87 -2.02
N ARG A 140 7.94 0.57 -1.79
CA ARG A 140 7.96 -0.04 -0.46
C ARG A 140 8.88 -1.25 -0.46
N ASP A 141 9.72 -1.31 0.55
CA ASP A 141 10.50 -2.48 0.91
C ASP A 141 9.54 -3.46 1.60
N GLU A 142 9.01 -4.42 0.84
CA GLU A 142 8.18 -5.46 1.42
C GLU A 142 9.07 -6.47 2.15
N TYR A 143 9.21 -6.29 3.46
CA TYR A 143 9.74 -7.34 4.33
C TYR A 143 8.78 -8.53 4.29
N HIS A 144 9.18 -9.60 3.59
CA HIS A 144 8.55 -10.91 3.70
C HIS A 144 8.92 -11.52 5.06
N ASP A 145 8.15 -11.17 6.08
CA ASP A 145 8.35 -11.65 7.46
C ASP A 145 7.85 -13.09 7.67
N GLY A 146 8.00 -13.97 6.68
CA GLY A 146 7.76 -15.44 6.76
C GLY A 146 6.34 -15.92 7.10
N GLU A 147 5.51 -15.07 7.69
CA GLU A 147 4.07 -15.24 7.77
C GLU A 147 3.52 -14.69 6.47
N ASP A 148 3.20 -15.60 5.55
CA ASP A 148 2.38 -15.31 4.41
C ASP A 148 1.17 -14.51 4.92
N TYR A 149 1.18 -13.21 4.64
CA TYR A 149 -0.06 -12.53 4.36
C TYR A 149 -0.62 -13.29 3.17
N GLU A 150 -1.36 -14.37 3.44
CA GLU A 150 -2.30 -14.93 2.48
C GLU A 150 -2.99 -13.70 1.92
N ARG A 151 -2.57 -13.35 0.70
CA ARG A 151 -3.21 -12.33 -0.10
C ARG A 151 -4.69 -12.60 0.06
N ALA A 152 -5.47 -11.54 0.22
CA ALA A 152 -6.91 -11.56 0.45
C ALA A 152 -7.72 -12.13 -0.73
N ILE A 153 -7.26 -13.25 -1.28
CA ILE A 153 -7.69 -14.04 -2.42
C ILE A 153 -7.35 -15.51 -2.07
N ASN A 154 -7.87 -15.99 -0.95
CA ASN A 154 -8.18 -17.40 -0.72
C ASN A 154 -9.61 -17.47 -0.15
N ILE A 155 -10.52 -16.76 -0.84
CA ILE A 155 -11.95 -17.06 -0.83
C ILE A 155 -12.24 -17.78 -2.15
#